data_AF-A0A7W7CMJ4-F1
#
_entry.id   AF-A0A7W7CMJ4-F1
#
_cell.length_a   1.000
_cell.length_b   1.000
_cell.length_c   1.000
_cell.angle_alpha   90.00
_cell.angle_beta   90.00
_cell.angle_gamma   90.00
#
_symmetry.space_group_name_H-M   'P 1'
#
loop_
_entity.id
_entity.type
_entity.pdbx_description
1 polymer ?
#
loop_
_entity_poly.entity_id
_entity_poly.type
_entity_poly.pdbx_seq_one_letter_code
_entity_poly.pdbx_strand_id
1 'polypeptide(L)'
;MRSQLLAARAAALFASDLPAGSRPSPALVEATIAESVRTCGGTRGCVAALAAAYGDYPETAVARMRWARSVVQGVYESSPHMALAA
;
A
#
# COMPACT_ATOMS: atom_id res chain seq x y z
N MET A 1 4.91 15.58 4.98
CA MET A 1 3.86 15.26 3.97
C MET A 1 4.13 13.96 3.21
N ARG A 2 5.32 13.74 2.64
CA ARG A 2 5.67 12.49 1.91
C ARG A 2 5.43 11.21 2.74
N SER A 3 5.80 11.22 4.02
CA SER A 3 5.54 10.11 4.97
C SER A 3 4.05 9.75 5.08
N GLN A 4 3.17 10.75 5.15
CA GLN A 4 1.72 10.56 5.20
C GLN A 4 1.17 9.96 3.90
N LEU A 5 1.71 10.37 2.75
CA LEU A 5 1.32 9.83 1.45
C LEU A 5 1.76 8.36 1.30
N LEU A 6 2.96 8.00 1.76
CA LEU A 6 3.42 6.61 1.77
C LEU A 6 2.56 5.75 2.71
N ALA A 7 2.16 6.29 3.87
CA ALA A 7 1.24 5.59 4.78
C ALA A 7 -0.14 5.36 4.13
N ALA A 8 -0.69 6.36 3.43
CA ALA A 8 -1.96 6.24 2.71
C ALA A 8 -1.89 5.18 1.60
N ARG A 9 -0.79 5.17 0.82
CA ARG A 9 -0.56 4.15 -0.22
C ARG A 9 -0.40 2.75 0.36
N ALA A 10 0.30 2.61 1.48
CA ALA A 10 0.44 1.34 2.18
C ALA A 10 -0.92 0.85 2.72
N ALA A 11 -1.76 1.74 3.24
CA ALA A 11 -3.12 1.40 3.68
C ALA A 11 -4.01 0.95 2.50
N ALA A 12 -3.91 1.60 1.34
CA ALA A 12 -4.62 1.16 0.14
C ALA A 12 -4.15 -0.22 -0.34
N LEU A 13 -2.84 -0.44 -0.42
CA LEU A 13 -2.27 -1.74 -0.79
C LEU A 13 -2.62 -2.83 0.23
N PHE A 14 -2.65 -2.48 1.52
CA PHE A 14 -3.14 -3.36 2.57
C PHE A 14 -4.60 -3.79 2.33
N ALA A 15 -5.46 -2.89 1.87
CA ALA A 15 -6.87 -3.22 1.61
C ALA A 15 -7.12 -3.97 0.29
N SER A 16 -6.08 -4.25 -0.50
CA SER A 16 -6.20 -4.94 -1.80
C SER A 16 -6.31 -6.46 -1.69
N ASP A 17 -6.61 -7.15 -2.80
CA ASP A 17 -6.55 -8.61 -2.88
C ASP A 17 -5.16 -9.17 -3.21
N LEU A 18 -4.11 -8.32 -3.27
CA LEU A 18 -2.77 -8.82 -3.54
C LEU A 18 -2.26 -9.73 -2.40
N PRO A 19 -1.65 -10.88 -2.73
CA PRO A 19 -1.08 -11.77 -1.74
C PRO A 19 0.07 -11.10 -0.98
N ALA A 20 0.01 -11.14 0.34
CA ALA A 20 1.13 -10.74 1.18
C ALA A 20 2.31 -11.69 0.92
N GLY A 21 3.45 -11.15 0.52
CA GLY A 21 4.63 -11.92 0.09
C GLY A 21 4.87 -11.92 -1.43
N SER A 22 3.91 -11.43 -2.22
CA SER A 22 4.15 -11.17 -3.65
C SER A 22 5.12 -10.01 -3.86
N ARG A 23 5.79 -9.98 -5.02
CA ARG A 23 6.70 -8.91 -5.44
C ARG A 23 6.16 -8.23 -6.71
N PRO A 24 5.10 -7.41 -6.59
CA PRO A 24 4.45 -6.78 -7.73
C PRO A 24 5.35 -5.72 -8.40
N SER A 25 5.14 -5.50 -9.70
CA SER A 25 5.80 -4.41 -10.43
C SER A 25 5.27 -3.03 -10.00
N PRO A 26 6.03 -1.95 -10.18
CA PRO A 26 5.58 -0.59 -9.85
C PRO A 26 4.22 -0.21 -10.47
N ALA A 27 4.02 -0.53 -11.76
CA ALA A 27 2.77 -0.25 -12.46
C ALA A 27 1.57 -1.02 -11.88
N LEU A 28 1.78 -2.28 -11.48
CA LEU A 28 0.74 -3.06 -10.81
C LEU A 28 0.40 -2.47 -9.44
N VAL A 29 1.41 -2.05 -8.67
CA VAL A 29 1.21 -1.39 -7.36
C VAL A 29 0.38 -0.11 -7.50
N GLU A 30 0.68 0.72 -8.50
CA GLU A 30 -0.08 1.95 -8.76
C GLU A 30 -1.54 1.67 -9.14
N ALA A 31 -1.77 0.71 -10.05
CA ALA A 31 -3.11 0.30 -10.45
C ALA A 31 -3.90 -0.26 -9.27
N THR A 32 -3.28 -1.13 -8.46
CA THR A 32 -3.91 -1.71 -7.28
C THR A 32 -4.24 -0.67 -6.23
N ILE A 33 -3.34 0.28 -5.94
CA ILE A 33 -3.63 1.38 -5.00
C ILE A 33 -4.84 2.19 -5.48
N ALA A 34 -4.89 2.53 -6.77
CA ALA A 34 -6.00 3.29 -7.32
C ALA A 34 -7.33 2.51 -7.22
N GLU A 35 -7.30 1.20 -7.49
CA GLU A 35 -8.48 0.34 -7.34
C GLU A 35 -8.93 0.25 -5.89
N SER A 36 -8.03 -0.10 -4.96
CA SER A 36 -8.39 -0.21 -3.54
C SER A 36 -8.94 1.09 -2.96
N VAL A 37 -8.43 2.26 -3.38
CA VAL A 37 -9.01 3.55 -3.00
C VAL A 37 -10.43 3.70 -3.51
N ARG A 38 -10.74 3.25 -4.75
CA ARG A 38 -12.12 3.27 -5.26
C ARG A 38 -13.02 2.30 -4.50
N THR A 39 -12.59 1.04 -4.34
CA THR A 39 -13.36 -0.02 -3.69
C THR A 39 -13.68 0.32 -2.23
N CYS A 40 -12.74 0.94 -1.51
CA CYS A 40 -12.95 1.34 -0.13
C CYS A 40 -13.72 2.66 0.04
N GLY A 41 -14.11 3.37 -1.03
CA GLY A 41 -14.76 4.68 -0.92
C GLY A 41 -13.81 5.81 -0.49
N GLY A 42 -12.53 5.69 -0.85
CA GLY A 42 -11.48 6.67 -0.60
C GLY A 42 -10.43 6.20 0.42
N THR A 43 -9.39 7.02 0.60
CA THR A 43 -8.27 6.72 1.51
C THR A 43 -8.71 6.49 2.97
N ARG A 44 -9.74 7.22 3.44
CA ARG A 44 -10.28 7.00 4.80
C ARG A 44 -10.90 5.62 4.94
N GLY A 45 -11.55 5.12 3.90
CA GLY A 45 -12.08 3.76 3.86
C GLY A 45 -10.97 2.72 3.92
N CYS A 46 -9.85 2.92 3.21
CA CYS A 46 -8.70 2.02 3.33
C CYS A 46 -8.13 2.01 4.76
N VAL A 47 -8.08 3.17 5.42
CA VAL A 47 -7.64 3.27 6.83
C VAL A 47 -8.65 2.62 7.78
N ALA A 48 -9.95 2.73 7.52
CA ALA A 48 -10.98 2.04 8.29
C ALA A 48 -10.86 0.51 8.16
N ALA A 49 -10.65 0.00 6.94
CA ALA A 49 -10.41 -1.42 6.70
C ALA A 49 -9.14 -1.93 7.42
N LEU A 50 -8.06 -1.13 7.38
CA LEU A 50 -6.85 -1.39 8.16
C LEU A 50 -7.15 -1.46 9.66
N ALA A 51 -7.88 -0.47 10.21
CA ALA A 51 -8.21 -0.42 11.62
C ALA A 51 -9.07 -1.61 12.07
N ALA A 52 -10.06 -1.99 11.25
CA ALA A 52 -10.91 -3.16 11.51
C ALA A 52 -10.08 -4.44 11.56
N ALA A 53 -9.21 -4.67 10.57
CA ALA A 53 -8.33 -5.83 10.54
C ALA A 53 -7.39 -5.93 11.76
N TYR A 54 -6.92 -4.79 12.27
CA TYR A 54 -6.12 -4.76 13.51
C TYR A 54 -6.93 -5.07 14.77
N GLY A 55 -8.24 -4.81 14.77
CA GLY A 55 -9.15 -5.22 15.84
C GLY A 55 -9.50 -6.70 15.79
N ASP A 56 -9.71 -7.24 14.59
CA ASP A 56 -10.18 -8.61 14.40
C ASP A 56 -9.05 -9.64 14.39
N TYR A 57 -7.94 -9.36 13.69
CA TYR A 57 -6.81 -10.29 13.49
C TYR A 57 -5.46 -9.55 13.48
N PRO A 58 -4.99 -9.05 14.64
CA PRO A 58 -3.83 -8.17 14.72
C PRO A 58 -2.54 -8.79 14.17
N GLU A 59 -2.28 -10.07 14.40
CA GLU A 59 -1.05 -10.74 13.95
C GLU A 59 -0.96 -10.79 12.41
N THR A 60 -2.08 -11.15 11.76
CA THR A 60 -2.20 -11.18 10.31
C THR A 60 -2.14 -9.78 9.73
N ALA A 61 -2.80 -8.81 10.37
CA ALA A 61 -2.77 -7.41 9.95
C ALA A 61 -1.34 -6.83 10.03
N VAL A 62 -0.59 -7.13 11.09
CA VAL A 62 0.81 -6.69 11.23
C VAL A 62 1.68 -7.25 10.12
N ALA A 63 1.60 -8.56 9.85
CA ALA A 63 2.39 -9.17 8.78
C ALA A 63 2.06 -8.55 7.40
N ARG A 64 0.78 -8.34 7.12
CA ARG A 64 0.30 -7.73 5.88
C ARG A 64 0.73 -6.27 5.73
N MET A 65 0.64 -5.48 6.80
CA MET A 65 1.03 -4.07 6.77
C MET A 65 2.55 -3.90 6.63
N ARG A 66 3.34 -4.78 7.23
CA ARG A 66 4.81 -4.82 7.01
C ARG A 66 5.15 -5.06 5.54
N TRP A 67 4.52 -6.04 4.92
CA TRP A 67 4.67 -6.30 3.49
C TRP A 67 4.26 -5.08 2.65
N ALA A 68 3.07 -4.52 2.88
CA ALA A 68 2.56 -3.38 2.10
C ALA A 68 3.49 -2.16 2.18
N ARG A 69 3.99 -1.85 3.38
CA ARG A 69 4.97 -0.76 3.58
C ARG A 69 6.26 -1.03 2.82
N SER A 70 6.80 -2.25 2.88
CA SER A 70 8.02 -2.61 2.15
C SER A 70 7.86 -2.44 0.64
N VAL A 71 6.72 -2.83 0.07
CA VAL A 71 6.43 -2.67 -1.36
C VAL A 71 6.33 -1.20 -1.74
N VAL A 72 5.55 -0.42 -1.00
CA VAL A 72 5.37 1.03 -1.25
C VAL A 72 6.68 1.79 -1.10
N GLN A 73 7.49 1.48 -0.10
CA GLN A 73 8.82 2.04 0.05
C GLN A 73 9.71 1.68 -1.15
N GLY A 74 9.77 0.41 -1.55
CA GLY A 74 10.53 -0.01 -2.71
C GLY A 74 10.10 0.67 -4.02
N VAL A 75 8.80 0.93 -4.22
CA VAL A 75 8.32 1.59 -5.43
C VAL A 75 8.58 3.10 -5.43
N TYR A 76 8.36 3.79 -4.31
CA TYR A 76 8.36 5.25 -4.27
C TYR A 76 9.62 5.87 -3.64
N GLU A 77 10.41 5.11 -2.87
CA GLU A 77 11.71 5.54 -2.32
C GLU A 77 12.88 5.17 -3.23
N SER A 78 12.77 4.14 -4.07
CA SER A 78 13.75 3.85 -5.12
C SER A 78 13.63 4.74 -6.36
N SER A 79 12.61 5.62 -6.41
CA SER A 79 12.40 6.59 -7.48
C SER A 79 12.87 8.01 -7.14
N PRO A 80 14.20 8.23 -7.06
CA PRO A 80 14.78 9.52 -7.44
C PRO A 80 15.78 9.44 -8.63
N HIS A 81 16.13 8.25 -9.15
CA HIS A 81 17.26 8.10 -10.10
C HIS A 81 16.92 7.69 -11.55
N MET A 82 15.65 7.42 -11.90
CA MET A 82 15.26 7.10 -13.30
C MET A 82 14.54 8.24 -14.00
N ALA A 83 14.97 9.49 -13.75
CA ALA A 83 14.46 10.69 -14.42
C ALA A 83 15.59 11.61 -14.94
N LEU A 84 16.86 11.20 -14.87
CA LEU A 84 18.01 11.96 -15.40
C LEU A 84 18.82 11.16 -16.43
N ALA A 85 18.15 10.38 -17.27
CA ALA A 85 18.75 9.73 -18.42
C ALA A 85 17.75 9.73 -19.60
N ALA A 86 17.54 10.91 -20.17
CA ALA A 86 17.02 11.12 -21.52
C ALA A 86 17.52 12.47 -22.03
#